data_AF-A0A2D4HTM8-F1
#
_entry.id   AF-A0A2D4HTM8-F1
#
_cell.length_a   1.000
_cell.length_b   1.000
_cell.length_c   1.000
_cell.angle_alpha   90.00
_cell.angle_beta   90.00
_cell.angle_gamma   90.00
#
_symmetry.space_group_name_H-M   'P 1'
#
loop_
_entity.id
_entity.type
_entity.pdbx_description
1 polymer ?
#
loop_
_entity_poly.entity_id
_entity_poly.type
_entity_poly.pdbx_seq_one_letter_code
_entity_poly.pdbx_strand_id
1 'polypeptide(L)'
;ISLGTLGYEQDEDDMAGLHICKQQYKKGTVLPSNDSLLIDSTIETECIHLKPQDLSTKEISDLKNSTFFNLEFYRLIQVEIYFKLKGIDLQTIHTRELPDCYKFENTITFNNMAHSGKIKIYFDTDADIEECKDWNISGSLVQKNTQYILVFDGLVIVSCFASLILCTRSIILALKLQKRFVNFFLEKYERHVCSADRLEFINGWYVLVIISDVMTIIG
;
A
#
# COMPACT_ATOMS: atom_id res chain seq x y z
N ILE A 1 5.18 -26.85 -7.48
CA ILE A 1 4.83 -26.87 -6.04
C ILE A 1 3.67 -25.91 -5.77
N SER A 2 3.70 -24.67 -6.28
CA SER A 2 2.53 -23.78 -6.17
C SER A 2 1.24 -24.42 -6.70
N LEU A 3 0.14 -24.19 -6.01
CA LEU A 3 -1.23 -24.55 -6.40
C LEU A 3 -1.99 -23.39 -7.06
N GLY A 4 -1.44 -22.17 -6.96
CA GLY A 4 -2.03 -20.96 -7.54
C GLY A 4 -1.58 -20.72 -8.98
N THR A 5 -2.37 -19.93 -9.71
CA THR A 5 -2.09 -19.44 -11.07
C THR A 5 -1.03 -18.34 -11.04
N LEU A 6 0.23 -18.74 -10.80
CA LEU A 6 1.39 -17.86 -10.74
C LEU A 6 2.32 -18.10 -11.93
N GLY A 7 2.85 -17.02 -12.50
CA GLY A 7 3.90 -17.02 -13.51
C GLY A 7 5.01 -16.05 -13.15
N TYR A 8 6.22 -16.28 -13.66
CA TYR A 8 7.27 -15.25 -13.60
C TYR A 8 6.91 -14.12 -14.56
N GLU A 9 7.16 -12.88 -14.14
CA GLU A 9 7.04 -11.74 -15.03
C GLU A 9 8.11 -11.84 -16.12
N GLN A 10 7.68 -11.81 -17.38
CA GLN A 10 8.56 -11.82 -18.55
C GLN A 10 8.61 -10.41 -19.12
N ASP A 11 9.37 -9.53 -18.48
CA ASP A 11 9.56 -8.16 -18.94
C ASP A 11 10.63 -8.06 -20.06
N GLU A 12 10.50 -7.05 -20.91
CA GLU A 12 11.46 -6.67 -21.94
C GLU A 12 12.83 -6.22 -21.35
N ASP A 13 12.85 -5.86 -20.07
CA ASP A 13 13.99 -5.25 -19.36
C ASP A 13 14.92 -6.26 -18.66
N ASP A 14 14.89 -7.53 -19.06
CA ASP A 14 15.74 -8.64 -18.58
C ASP A 14 15.74 -8.88 -17.05
N MET A 15 14.77 -8.30 -16.33
CA MET A 15 14.54 -8.47 -14.87
C MET A 15 13.78 -9.75 -14.51
N ALA A 16 13.45 -10.57 -15.50
CA ALA A 16 12.72 -11.83 -15.33
C ALA A 16 13.59 -12.89 -14.64
N GLY A 17 13.38 -13.07 -13.33
CA GLY A 17 14.05 -14.11 -12.57
C GLY A 17 14.26 -13.77 -11.10
N LEU A 18 15.22 -14.48 -10.51
CA LEU A 18 15.63 -14.33 -9.13
C LEU A 18 16.87 -13.46 -9.06
N HIS A 19 16.79 -12.34 -8.36
CA HIS A 19 17.92 -11.46 -8.07
C HIS A 19 18.36 -11.71 -6.64
N ILE A 20 19.64 -12.00 -6.44
CA ILE A 20 20.21 -12.19 -5.11
C ILE A 20 21.32 -11.17 -4.94
N CYS A 21 21.17 -10.27 -3.99
CA CYS A 21 22.16 -9.26 -3.65
C CYS A 21 22.68 -9.51 -2.24
N LYS A 22 23.99 -9.48 -2.05
CA LYS A 22 24.61 -9.48 -0.72
C LYS A 22 25.27 -8.13 -0.49
N GLN A 23 25.07 -7.59 0.70
CA GLN A 23 25.68 -6.35 1.15
C GLN A 23 26.68 -6.67 2.25
N GLN A 24 27.92 -6.22 2.06
CA GLN A 24 29.02 -6.49 2.98
C GLN A 24 29.80 -5.22 3.25
N TYR A 25 30.41 -5.10 4.43
CA TYR A 25 31.44 -4.09 4.64
C TYR A 25 32.66 -4.44 3.78
N LYS A 26 33.28 -3.40 3.22
CA LYS A 26 34.53 -3.54 2.49
C LYS A 26 35.60 -4.13 3.42
N LYS A 27 36.43 -5.02 2.87
CA LYS A 27 37.45 -5.72 3.65
C LYS A 27 38.45 -4.73 4.25
N GLY A 28 38.40 -4.58 5.56
CA GLY A 28 39.39 -3.84 6.34
C GLY A 28 40.64 -4.66 6.65
N THR A 29 41.71 -3.98 7.09
CA THR A 29 42.92 -4.64 7.59
C THR A 29 42.68 -5.14 9.03
N VAL A 30 42.53 -6.45 9.18
CA VAL A 30 42.50 -7.10 10.49
C VAL A 30 43.94 -7.30 10.97
N LEU A 31 44.34 -6.64 12.06
CA LEU A 31 45.58 -6.93 12.78
C LEU A 31 45.23 -7.77 14.01
N PRO A 32 45.26 -9.12 13.91
CA PRO A 32 44.87 -10.01 15.01
C PRO A 32 45.80 -9.93 16.23
N SER A 33 46.95 -9.26 16.11
CA SER A 33 47.93 -9.10 17.19
C SER A 33 47.61 -7.98 18.18
N ASN A 34 46.71 -7.04 17.84
CA ASN A 34 46.50 -5.79 18.59
C ASN A 34 45.05 -5.55 19.05
N ASP A 35 44.15 -6.53 18.92
CA ASP A 35 42.71 -6.39 19.20
C ASP A 35 42.01 -5.20 18.50
N SER A 36 42.66 -4.59 17.49
CA SER A 36 42.15 -3.45 16.74
C SER A 36 41.57 -3.92 15.41
N LEU A 37 40.24 -3.93 15.30
CA LEU A 37 39.54 -4.20 14.06
C LEU A 37 39.24 -2.87 13.33
N LEU A 38 40.04 -2.54 12.32
CA LEU A 38 39.73 -1.44 11.40
C LEU A 38 38.78 -1.97 10.33
N ILE A 39 37.47 -1.86 10.56
CA ILE A 39 36.46 -2.10 9.52
C ILE A 39 36.30 -0.81 8.72
N ASP A 40 36.39 -0.92 7.40
CA ASP A 40 35.98 0.14 6.49
C ASP A 40 34.45 0.18 6.46
N SER A 41 33.84 1.30 6.84
CA SER A 41 32.38 1.46 6.89
C SER A 41 31.73 1.55 5.50
N THR A 42 32.52 1.54 4.41
CA THR A 42 31.99 1.50 3.05
C THR A 42 31.30 0.16 2.76
N ILE A 43 30.11 0.25 2.18
CA ILE A 43 29.28 -0.91 1.85
C ILE A 43 29.57 -1.32 0.41
N GLU A 44 29.87 -2.61 0.21
CA GLU A 44 30.03 -3.25 -1.08
C GLU A 44 28.81 -4.15 -1.33
N THR A 45 28.13 -3.90 -2.45
CA THR A 45 26.97 -4.68 -2.89
C THR A 45 27.35 -5.50 -4.11
N GLU A 46 27.23 -6.82 -3.99
CA GLU A 46 27.41 -7.76 -5.09
C GLU A 46 26.06 -8.44 -5.37
N CYS A 47 25.64 -8.48 -6.63
CA CYS A 47 24.36 -9.07 -7.05
C CYS A 47 24.56 -10.11 -8.14
N ILE A 48 23.75 -11.17 -8.11
CA ILE A 48 23.62 -12.15 -9.18
C ILE A 48 22.18 -12.21 -9.66
N HIS A 49 22.01 -12.37 -10.97
CA HIS A 49 20.72 -12.58 -11.60
C HIS A 49 20.63 -14.02 -12.11
N LEU A 50 19.56 -14.72 -11.71
CA LEU A 50 19.30 -16.10 -12.06
C LEU A 50 17.99 -16.20 -12.83
N LYS A 51 18.11 -16.47 -14.13
CA LYS A 51 16.94 -16.64 -15.00
C LYS A 51 16.26 -17.99 -14.69
N PRO A 52 14.92 -18.07 -14.71
CA PRO A 52 14.20 -19.31 -14.44
C PRO A 52 14.60 -20.47 -15.35
N GLN A 53 14.97 -20.17 -16.61
CA GLN A 53 15.42 -21.17 -17.59
C GLN A 53 16.80 -21.76 -17.25
N ASP A 54 17.69 -20.96 -16.68
CA ASP A 54 19.03 -21.39 -16.25
C ASP A 54 18.94 -22.30 -15.02
N LEU A 55 17.98 -22.04 -14.12
CA LEU A 55 17.70 -22.85 -12.93
C LEU A 55 17.14 -24.25 -13.26
N SER A 56 16.50 -24.39 -14.42
CA SER A 56 15.98 -25.68 -14.93
C SER A 56 17.07 -26.52 -15.61
N THR A 57 18.09 -25.87 -16.17
CA THR A 57 19.08 -26.50 -17.05
C THR A 57 20.43 -26.74 -16.38
N LYS A 58 20.85 -25.88 -15.45
CA LYS A 58 22.08 -26.07 -14.67
C LYS A 58 21.82 -26.97 -13.47
N GLU A 59 22.68 -27.96 -13.26
CA GLU A 59 22.66 -28.70 -12.01
C GLU A 59 22.93 -27.72 -10.84
N ILE A 60 22.15 -27.83 -9.76
CA ILE A 60 22.25 -26.98 -8.56
C ILE A 60 23.68 -26.95 -7.98
N SER A 61 24.48 -27.98 -8.27
CA SER A 61 25.91 -28.09 -7.97
C SER A 61 26.74 -26.94 -8.56
N ASP A 62 26.51 -26.56 -9.82
CA ASP A 62 27.30 -25.53 -10.50
C ASP A 62 27.01 -24.13 -9.95
N LEU A 63 25.76 -23.89 -9.53
CA LEU A 63 25.37 -22.63 -8.87
C LEU A 63 25.98 -22.52 -7.47
N LYS A 64 26.01 -23.62 -6.71
CA LYS A 64 26.66 -23.71 -5.39
C LYS A 64 28.18 -23.49 -5.46
N ASN A 65 28.80 -23.82 -6.59
CA ASN A 65 30.24 -23.63 -6.81
C ASN A 65 30.61 -22.18 -7.18
N SER A 66 29.63 -21.29 -7.36
CA SER A 66 29.92 -19.88 -7.60
C SER A 66 30.51 -19.23 -6.33
N THR A 67 31.57 -18.43 -6.52
CA THR A 67 32.22 -17.66 -5.44
C THR A 67 31.27 -16.71 -4.73
N PHE A 68 30.14 -16.38 -5.37
CA PHE A 68 29.10 -15.50 -4.83
C PHE A 68 28.54 -16.01 -3.48
N PHE A 69 28.25 -17.30 -3.36
CA PHE A 69 27.68 -17.89 -2.14
C PHE A 69 28.70 -18.11 -1.02
N ASN A 70 29.97 -17.77 -1.23
CA ASN A 70 30.96 -17.74 -0.16
C ASN A 70 30.73 -16.50 0.72
N LEU A 71 29.88 -16.64 1.73
CA LEU A 71 29.46 -15.55 2.61
C LEU A 71 30.43 -15.37 3.78
N GLU A 72 31.13 -14.24 3.80
CA GLU A 72 31.95 -13.80 4.93
C GLU A 72 31.06 -13.17 6.04
N PHE A 73 30.49 -13.98 6.92
CA PHE A 73 29.52 -13.55 7.95
C PHE A 73 30.02 -12.44 8.90
N TYR A 74 31.33 -12.35 9.14
CA TYR A 74 31.91 -11.31 10.01
C TYR A 74 31.77 -9.90 9.43
N ARG A 75 31.63 -9.77 8.10
CA ARG A 75 31.44 -8.50 7.38
C ARG A 75 30.09 -8.41 6.66
N LEU A 76 29.26 -9.43 6.75
CA LEU A 76 27.97 -9.51 6.06
C LEU A 76 26.93 -8.67 6.78
N ILE A 77 26.37 -7.68 6.10
CA ILE A 77 25.32 -6.81 6.63
C ILE A 77 23.96 -7.46 6.40
N GLN A 78 23.67 -7.82 5.14
CA GLN A 78 22.43 -8.49 4.77
C GLN A 78 22.53 -9.19 3.42
N VAL A 79 21.60 -10.12 3.17
CA VAL A 79 21.34 -10.70 1.85
C VAL A 79 19.89 -10.48 1.49
N GLU A 80 19.63 -9.96 0.30
CA GLU A 80 18.30 -9.68 -0.24
C GLU A 80 18.07 -10.57 -1.44
N ILE A 81 16.93 -11.25 -1.47
CA ILE A 81 16.47 -12.05 -2.60
C ILE A 81 15.21 -11.39 -3.12
N TYR A 82 15.26 -10.90 -4.35
CA TYR A 82 14.18 -10.20 -5.01
C TYR A 82 13.68 -10.97 -6.22
N PHE A 83 12.37 -11.12 -6.35
CA PHE A 83 11.75 -11.74 -7.53
C PHE A 83 10.32 -11.25 -7.74
N LYS A 84 9.93 -11.15 -9.01
CA LYS A 84 8.58 -10.75 -9.42
C LYS A 84 7.76 -11.94 -9.87
N LEU A 85 6.52 -11.98 -9.43
CA LEU A 85 5.52 -12.96 -9.87
C LEU A 85 4.27 -12.24 -10.36
N LYS A 86 3.64 -12.78 -11.39
CA LYS A 86 2.30 -12.39 -11.83
C LYS A 86 1.31 -13.46 -11.43
N GLY A 87 0.20 -13.04 -10.85
CA GLY A 87 -0.92 -13.90 -10.50
C GLY A 87 -2.20 -13.39 -11.12
N ILE A 88 -3.16 -14.28 -11.35
CA ILE A 88 -4.50 -13.91 -11.79
C ILE A 88 -5.46 -14.35 -10.70
N ASP A 89 -6.26 -13.42 -10.18
CA ASP A 89 -7.36 -13.77 -9.29
C ASP A 89 -8.58 -14.20 -10.11
N LEU A 90 -8.95 -15.47 -9.97
CA LEU A 90 -10.10 -16.06 -10.65
C LEU A 90 -11.39 -15.94 -9.83
N GLN A 91 -11.32 -15.52 -8.57
CA GLN A 91 -12.49 -15.37 -7.70
C GLN A 91 -13.40 -14.22 -8.15
N THR A 92 -12.81 -13.15 -8.67
CA THR A 92 -13.48 -11.95 -9.22
C THR A 92 -14.40 -12.25 -10.42
N ILE A 93 -14.13 -13.34 -11.15
CA ILE A 93 -14.99 -13.81 -12.24
C ILE A 93 -16.39 -14.18 -11.71
N HIS A 94 -16.46 -14.70 -10.47
CA HIS A 94 -17.73 -15.09 -9.86
C HIS A 94 -18.56 -13.88 -9.41
N THR A 95 -17.91 -12.78 -9.00
CA THR A 95 -18.59 -11.53 -8.62
C THR A 95 -19.01 -10.68 -9.82
N ARG A 96 -18.73 -11.15 -11.05
CA ARG A 96 -18.99 -10.42 -12.32
C ARG A 96 -18.24 -9.10 -12.41
N GLU A 97 -17.11 -9.01 -11.72
CA GLU A 97 -16.14 -7.93 -11.85
C GLU A 97 -15.09 -8.32 -12.90
N LEU A 98 -14.26 -7.35 -13.32
CA LEU A 98 -13.14 -7.66 -14.20
C LEU A 98 -12.12 -8.52 -13.43
N PRO A 99 -11.45 -9.49 -14.08
CA PRO A 99 -10.39 -10.23 -13.42
C PRO A 99 -9.20 -9.32 -13.13
N ASP A 100 -8.81 -9.24 -11.86
CA ASP A 100 -7.63 -8.49 -11.43
C ASP A 100 -6.35 -9.32 -11.69
N CYS A 101 -5.40 -8.71 -12.40
CA CYS A 101 -4.05 -9.25 -12.53
C CYS A 101 -3.19 -8.64 -11.43
N TYR A 102 -2.58 -9.49 -10.61
CA TYR A 102 -1.70 -9.08 -9.53
C TYR A 102 -0.25 -9.21 -9.94
N LYS A 103 0.54 -8.17 -9.66
CA LYS A 103 1.99 -8.18 -9.73
C LYS A 103 2.54 -8.20 -8.31
N PHE A 104 3.20 -9.29 -7.94
CA PHE A 104 3.81 -9.48 -6.64
C PHE A 104 5.31 -9.23 -6.74
N GLU A 105 5.77 -8.19 -6.07
CA GLU A 105 7.19 -7.92 -5.86
C GLU A 105 7.60 -8.51 -4.51
N ASN A 106 8.30 -9.63 -4.55
CA ASN A 106 8.66 -10.38 -3.35
C ASN A 106 10.12 -10.13 -2.99
N THR A 107 10.35 -9.82 -1.72
CA THR A 107 11.69 -9.58 -1.16
C THR A 107 11.90 -10.45 0.07
N ILE A 108 12.95 -11.27 0.05
CA ILE A 108 13.41 -12.05 1.21
C ILE A 108 14.68 -11.44 1.75
N THR A 109 14.65 -10.94 2.98
CA THR A 109 15.78 -10.21 3.58
C THR A 109 16.36 -10.99 4.74
N PHE A 110 17.63 -11.39 4.61
CA PHE A 110 18.45 -11.98 5.66
C PHE A 110 19.24 -10.87 6.34
N ASN A 111 18.72 -10.32 7.42
CA ASN A 111 19.32 -9.20 8.14
C ASN A 111 20.31 -9.68 9.21
N ASN A 112 21.57 -9.26 9.05
CA ASN A 112 22.68 -9.50 9.99
C ASN A 112 23.28 -8.20 10.53
N MET A 113 22.61 -7.06 10.41
CA MET A 113 23.14 -5.73 10.80
C MET A 113 23.61 -5.66 12.26
N ALA A 114 22.96 -6.41 13.16
CA ALA A 114 23.32 -6.41 14.58
C ALA A 114 24.55 -7.26 14.91
N HIS A 115 25.02 -8.12 13.99
CA HIS A 115 26.13 -9.06 14.19
C HIS A 115 26.07 -9.86 15.52
N SER A 116 24.86 -10.15 15.99
CA SER A 116 24.61 -10.80 17.30
C SER A 116 24.81 -12.32 17.32
N GLY A 117 25.28 -12.90 16.21
CA GLY A 117 25.29 -14.35 15.98
C GLY A 117 23.92 -14.94 15.58
N LYS A 118 22.87 -14.11 15.49
CA LYS A 118 21.55 -14.47 14.98
C LYS A 118 21.17 -13.61 13.78
N ILE A 119 20.86 -14.26 12.66
CA ILE A 119 20.35 -13.61 11.44
C ILE A 119 18.82 -13.65 11.47
N LYS A 120 18.18 -12.52 11.21
CA LYS A 120 16.72 -12.42 11.08
C LYS A 120 16.34 -12.58 9.62
N ILE A 121 15.26 -13.32 9.35
CA ILE A 121 14.76 -13.53 7.98
C ILE A 121 13.39 -12.88 7.90
N TYR A 122 13.24 -12.01 6.91
CA TYR A 122 11.99 -11.31 6.58
C TYR A 122 11.53 -11.72 5.19
N PHE A 123 10.22 -11.77 5.01
CA PHE A 123 9.59 -12.00 3.73
C PHE A 123 8.53 -10.92 3.57
N ASP A 124 8.78 -10.01 2.65
CA ASP A 124 7.93 -8.87 2.35
C ASP A 124 7.43 -9.01 0.90
N THR A 125 6.14 -8.79 0.70
CA THR A 125 5.51 -8.85 -0.62
C THR A 125 4.70 -7.60 -0.83
N ASP A 126 5.07 -6.82 -1.84
CA ASP A 126 4.26 -5.71 -2.34
C ASP A 126 3.42 -6.22 -3.52
N ALA A 127 2.13 -5.93 -3.50
CA ALA A 127 1.17 -6.39 -4.49
C ALA A 127 0.55 -5.20 -5.20
N ASP A 128 0.83 -5.07 -6.49
CA ASP A 128 0.22 -4.08 -7.37
C ASP A 128 -0.87 -4.73 -8.22
N ILE A 129 -1.98 -4.01 -8.39
CA ILE A 129 -3.11 -4.45 -9.22
C ILE A 129 -2.97 -3.79 -10.59
N GLU A 130 -2.89 -4.61 -11.64
CA GLU A 130 -2.83 -4.19 -13.03
C GLU A 130 -4.03 -4.73 -13.81
N GLU A 131 -4.45 -4.00 -14.84
CA GLU A 131 -5.46 -4.51 -15.78
C GLU A 131 -4.84 -5.61 -16.66
N CYS A 132 -5.49 -6.77 -16.72
CA CYS A 132 -5.04 -7.86 -17.58
C CYS A 132 -5.12 -7.47 -19.07
N LYS A 133 -3.99 -7.51 -19.77
CA LYS A 133 -3.90 -7.26 -21.23
C LYS A 133 -4.55 -8.43 -21.99
N ASP A 134 -5.57 -8.13 -22.80
CA ASP A 134 -6.28 -9.05 -23.69
C ASP A 134 -7.03 -10.22 -23.01
N TRP A 135 -8.02 -9.92 -22.17
CA TRP A 135 -8.97 -10.91 -21.66
C TRP A 135 -10.17 -11.05 -22.61
N ASN A 136 -10.32 -12.21 -23.26
CA ASN A 136 -11.48 -12.50 -24.13
C ASN A 136 -12.51 -13.31 -23.35
N ILE A 137 -13.16 -12.71 -22.34
CA ILE A 137 -14.29 -13.35 -21.68
C ILE A 137 -15.51 -13.20 -22.59
N SER A 138 -15.97 -14.32 -23.13
CA SER A 138 -17.21 -14.42 -23.90
C SER A 138 -18.39 -14.12 -22.97
N GLY A 139 -18.73 -12.84 -22.81
CA GLY A 139 -19.77 -12.43 -21.87
C GLY A 139 -20.02 -10.93 -21.86
N SER A 140 -20.99 -10.48 -22.66
CA SER A 140 -21.60 -9.13 -22.65
C SER A 140 -22.11 -8.66 -21.26
N LEU A 141 -22.04 -9.49 -20.22
CA LEU A 141 -22.64 -9.25 -18.92
C LEU A 141 -21.76 -8.40 -17.98
N VAL A 142 -20.42 -8.51 -18.07
CA VAL A 142 -19.47 -7.83 -17.15
C VAL A 142 -19.51 -6.31 -17.36
N GLN A 143 -19.54 -5.85 -18.62
CA GLN A 143 -19.57 -4.42 -18.95
C GLN A 143 -20.85 -3.70 -18.48
N LYS A 144 -21.96 -4.44 -18.27
CA LYS A 144 -23.21 -3.85 -17.76
C LYS A 144 -23.13 -3.56 -16.26
N ASN A 145 -22.40 -4.36 -15.49
CA ASN A 145 -22.36 -4.22 -14.03
C ASN A 145 -21.57 -2.98 -13.59
N THR A 146 -20.44 -2.69 -14.24
CA THR A 146 -19.65 -1.46 -14.01
C THR A 146 -20.47 -0.19 -14.25
N GLN A 147 -21.34 -0.20 -15.26
CA GLN A 147 -22.22 0.95 -15.53
C GLN A 147 -23.25 1.18 -14.43
N TYR A 148 -23.78 0.12 -13.80
CA TYR A 148 -24.72 0.26 -12.69
C TYR A 148 -24.05 0.83 -11.43
N ILE A 149 -22.81 0.44 -11.13
CA ILE A 149 -22.04 0.98 -10.00
C ILE A 149 -21.81 2.48 -10.20
N LEU A 150 -21.33 2.89 -11.38
CA LEU A 150 -21.12 4.31 -11.70
C LEU A 150 -22.42 5.15 -11.59
N VAL A 151 -23.55 4.60 -12.04
CA VAL A 151 -24.85 5.29 -11.91
C VAL A 151 -25.27 5.37 -10.44
N PHE A 152 -25.06 4.31 -9.67
CA PHE A 152 -25.37 4.29 -8.24
C PHE A 152 -24.54 5.32 -7.48
N ASP A 153 -23.23 5.38 -7.72
CA ASP A 153 -22.33 6.37 -7.10
C ASP A 153 -22.77 7.78 -7.44
N GLY A 154 -23.13 8.04 -8.71
CA GLY A 154 -23.69 9.32 -9.14
C GLY A 154 -24.97 9.70 -8.38
N LEU A 155 -25.88 8.75 -8.16
CA LEU A 155 -27.11 8.98 -7.39
C LEU A 155 -26.82 9.28 -5.91
N VAL A 156 -25.87 8.57 -5.30
CA VAL A 156 -25.44 8.80 -3.92
C VAL A 156 -24.86 10.21 -3.77
N ILE A 157 -23.95 10.60 -4.67
CA ILE A 157 -23.34 11.94 -4.68
C ILE A 157 -24.40 13.04 -4.78
N VAL A 158 -25.37 12.90 -5.70
CA VAL A 158 -26.46 13.88 -5.86
C VAL A 158 -27.31 13.98 -4.59
N SER A 159 -27.62 12.86 -3.95
CA SER A 159 -28.37 12.82 -2.69
C SER A 159 -27.62 13.52 -1.56
N CYS A 160 -26.31 13.26 -1.41
CA CYS A 160 -25.45 13.92 -0.42
C CYS A 160 -25.33 15.44 -0.68
N PHE A 161 -25.20 15.87 -1.94
CA PHE A 161 -25.21 17.31 -2.26
C PHE A 161 -26.52 18.00 -1.88
N ALA A 162 -27.67 17.37 -2.17
CA ALA A 162 -28.97 17.91 -1.79
C ALA A 162 -29.09 18.01 -0.25
N SER A 163 -28.67 16.98 0.47
CA SER A 163 -28.64 16.95 1.94
C SER A 163 -27.75 18.06 2.52
N LEU A 164 -26.53 18.23 2.01
CA LEU A 164 -25.62 19.30 2.41
C LEU A 164 -26.24 20.69 2.24
N ILE A 165 -26.88 20.95 1.11
CA ILE A 165 -27.53 22.25 0.84
C ILE A 165 -28.67 22.48 1.84
N LEU A 166 -29.50 21.47 2.12
CA LEU A 166 -30.61 21.60 3.06
C LEU A 166 -30.13 21.78 4.51
N CYS A 167 -29.13 21.01 4.94
CA CYS A 167 -28.56 21.08 6.28
C CYS A 167 -27.83 22.42 6.51
N THR A 168 -27.04 22.88 5.54
CA THR A 168 -26.35 24.19 5.63
C THR A 168 -27.35 25.35 5.68
N ARG A 169 -28.42 25.33 4.87
CA ARG A 169 -29.49 26.35 4.95
C ARG A 169 -30.16 26.36 6.33
N SER A 170 -30.37 25.19 6.92
CA SER A 170 -30.97 25.04 8.25
C SER A 170 -30.08 25.62 9.35
N ILE A 171 -28.76 25.35 9.30
CA ILE A 171 -27.78 25.95 10.22
C ILE A 171 -27.69 27.46 10.05
N ILE A 172 -27.67 27.99 8.81
CA ILE A 172 -27.65 29.43 8.55
C ILE A 172 -28.90 30.11 9.14
N LEU A 173 -30.07 29.50 8.99
CA LEU A 173 -31.31 30.01 9.56
C LEU A 173 -31.26 30.00 11.09
N ALA A 174 -30.77 28.92 11.70
CA ALA A 174 -30.59 28.80 13.14
C ALA A 174 -29.65 29.88 13.69
N LEU A 175 -28.51 30.12 13.03
CA LEU A 175 -27.56 31.18 13.40
C LEU A 175 -28.17 32.59 13.25
N LYS A 176 -28.96 32.82 12.19
CA LYS A 176 -29.68 34.09 12.00
C LYS A 176 -30.71 34.32 13.11
N LEU A 177 -31.41 33.27 13.53
CA LEU A 177 -32.39 33.32 14.61
C LEU A 177 -31.71 33.55 15.96
N GLN A 178 -30.62 32.85 16.24
CA GLN A 178 -29.77 33.05 17.41
C GLN A 178 -29.30 34.51 17.51
N LYS A 179 -28.81 35.11 16.41
CA LYS A 179 -28.39 36.52 16.39
C LYS A 179 -29.55 37.49 16.69
N ARG A 180 -30.74 37.25 16.14
CA ARG A 180 -31.94 38.06 16.43
C ARG A 180 -32.37 37.91 17.89
N PHE A 181 -32.34 36.70 18.43
CA PHE A 181 -32.70 36.41 19.80
C PHE A 181 -31.76 37.12 20.79
N VAL A 182 -30.45 37.06 20.56
CA VAL A 182 -29.45 37.76 21.40
C VAL A 182 -29.66 39.27 21.37
N ASN A 183 -29.88 39.86 20.19
CA ASN A 183 -30.13 41.30 20.07
C ASN A 183 -31.43 41.71 20.79
N PHE A 184 -32.51 40.94 20.63
CA PHE A 184 -33.78 41.19 21.29
C PHE A 184 -33.67 41.12 22.82
N PHE A 185 -32.93 40.14 23.35
CA PHE A 185 -32.72 40.01 24.79
C PHE A 185 -31.92 41.18 25.37
N LEU A 186 -30.90 41.64 24.64
CA LEU A 186 -30.08 42.78 25.05
C LEU A 186 -30.89 44.08 25.06
N GLU A 187 -31.69 44.33 24.03
CA GLU A 187 -32.49 45.55 23.91
C GLU A 187 -33.65 45.60 24.91
N LYS A 188 -34.30 44.46 25.18
CA LYS A 188 -35.50 44.42 26.03
C LYS A 188 -35.21 44.23 27.52
N TYR A 189 -34.16 43.49 27.85
CA TYR A 189 -33.87 43.08 29.24
C TYR A 189 -32.48 43.52 29.73
N GLU A 190 -31.68 44.23 28.91
CA GLU A 190 -30.31 44.67 29.23
C GLU A 190 -29.39 43.55 29.76
N ARG A 191 -29.68 42.30 29.38
CA ARG A 191 -28.93 41.12 29.82
C ARG A 191 -28.29 40.41 28.65
N HIS A 192 -27.06 39.94 28.86
CA HIS A 192 -26.36 39.10 27.90
C HIS A 192 -26.79 37.63 28.06
N VAL A 193 -27.06 36.97 26.93
CA VAL A 193 -27.37 35.54 26.87
C VAL A 193 -26.09 34.72 27.06
N CYS A 194 -26.16 33.68 27.91
CA CYS A 194 -25.06 32.77 28.20
C CYS A 194 -24.66 31.94 26.96
N SER A 195 -23.41 31.47 26.90
CA SER A 195 -22.92 30.68 25.76
C SER A 195 -23.60 29.32 25.62
N ALA A 196 -24.08 28.73 26.73
CA ALA A 196 -24.80 27.46 26.71
C ALA A 196 -26.14 27.58 25.95
N ASP A 197 -26.94 28.59 26.27
CA ASP A 197 -28.22 28.85 25.59
C ASP A 197 -28.02 29.20 24.11
N ARG A 198 -26.87 29.78 23.76
CA ARG A 198 -26.51 30.01 22.34
C ARG A 198 -26.27 28.70 21.62
N LEU A 199 -25.54 27.76 22.21
CA LEU A 199 -25.24 26.45 21.62
C LEU A 199 -26.49 25.59 21.42
N GLU A 200 -27.53 25.77 22.25
CA GLU A 200 -28.80 25.06 22.11
C GLU A 200 -29.53 25.36 20.78
N PHE A 201 -29.29 26.53 20.17
CA PHE A 201 -29.84 26.86 18.84
C PHE A 201 -29.21 26.04 17.71
N ILE A 202 -28.02 25.46 17.90
CA ILE A 202 -27.34 24.66 16.87
C ILE A 202 -27.69 23.18 17.11
N ASN A 203 -28.47 22.61 16.22
CA ASN A 203 -28.77 21.18 16.28
C ASN A 203 -27.57 20.36 15.79
N GLY A 204 -26.90 19.66 16.72
CA GLY A 204 -25.73 18.82 16.45
C GLY A 204 -25.97 17.71 15.43
N TRP A 205 -27.22 17.25 15.26
CA TRP A 205 -27.56 16.26 14.22
C TRP A 205 -27.30 16.78 12.81
N TYR A 206 -27.59 18.06 12.52
CA TYR A 206 -27.28 18.64 11.20
C TYR A 206 -25.78 18.74 10.97
N VAL A 207 -25.00 19.00 12.01
CA VAL A 207 -23.53 19.03 11.91
C VAL A 207 -22.99 17.63 11.59
N LEU A 208 -23.51 16.60 12.25
CA LEU A 208 -23.13 15.20 11.99
C LEU A 208 -23.45 14.80 10.56
N VAL A 209 -24.66 15.12 10.07
CA VAL A 209 -25.06 14.84 8.68
C VAL A 209 -24.13 15.54 7.69
N ILE A 210 -23.76 16.80 7.92
CA ILE A 210 -22.82 17.51 7.05
C ILE A 210 -21.45 16.83 7.00
N ILE A 211 -20.89 16.41 8.14
CA ILE A 211 -19.60 15.72 8.17
C ILE A 211 -19.70 14.39 7.43
N SER A 212 -20.79 13.64 7.64
CA SER A 212 -21.04 12.38 6.95
C SER A 212 -21.12 12.57 5.44
N ASP A 213 -21.88 13.56 4.97
CA ASP A 213 -22.03 13.82 3.54
C ASP A 213 -20.70 14.25 2.90
N VAL A 214 -19.87 15.04 3.59
CA VAL A 214 -18.53 15.38 3.08
C VAL A 214 -17.64 14.15 2.99
N MET A 215 -17.65 13.27 3.98
CA MET A 215 -16.87 12.02 3.93
C MET A 215 -17.34 11.12 2.79
N THR A 216 -18.65 11.00 2.55
CA THR A 216 -19.23 10.20 1.45
C THR A 216 -18.95 10.78 0.07
N ILE A 217 -18.76 12.10 -0.06
CA ILE A 217 -18.41 12.72 -1.35
C ILE A 217 -16.90 12.58 -1.64
N ILE A 218 -16.06 12.55 -0.61
CA ILE A 218 -14.60 12.41 -0.76
C ILE A 218 -14.20 10.95 -1.00
N GLY A 219 -14.85 10.01 -0.30
CA GLY A 219 -14.63 8.57 -0.47
C GLY A 219 -15.25 8.07 -1.76
#